data_AF-A0A7K2QNQ8-F1
#
_entry.id   AF-A0A7K2QNQ8-F1
#
_cell.length_a   1.000
_cell.length_b   1.000
_cell.length_c   1.000
_cell.angle_alpha   90.00
_cell.angle_beta   90.00
_cell.angle_gamma   90.00
#
_symmetry.space_group_name_H-M   'P 1'
#
loop_
_entity.id
_entity.type
_entity.pdbx_description
1 polymer ?
#
loop_
_entity_poly.entity_id
_entity_poly.type
_entity_poly.pdbx_seq_one_letter_code
_entity_poly.pdbx_strand_id
1 'polypeptide(L)'
;MALYVYSIIAADHPARLDTLTGVGAEPSALRLVHAGSLSAVVSDIDHEVRAKRRDLTAHQEVQEQLMADGTVLPMQFGYIAPDDPTVKEALQQGERAYLDALERLKGAAEYHVRASQDEEELLREILGESAEARRLNDRIKAGDADPRLPLQLGELIAVE
;
A
#
# COMPACT_ATOMS: atom_id res chain seq x y z
N MET A 1 -5.59 27.61 -1.77
CA MET A 1 -5.14 26.67 -2.82
C MET A 1 -5.35 25.29 -2.26
N ALA A 2 -5.69 24.32 -3.10
CA ALA A 2 -5.84 22.94 -2.66
C ALA A 2 -4.48 22.40 -2.19
N LEU A 3 -4.51 21.46 -1.26
CA LEU A 3 -3.33 20.85 -0.66
C LEU A 3 -3.32 19.37 -0.99
N TYR A 4 -2.19 18.90 -1.48
CA TYR A 4 -1.91 17.47 -1.53
C TYR A 4 -1.34 17.03 -0.19
N VAL A 5 -1.89 15.97 0.42
CA VAL A 5 -1.49 15.49 1.75
C VAL A 5 -0.72 14.18 1.64
N TYR A 6 0.52 14.17 2.11
CA TYR A 6 1.42 13.01 2.00
C TYR A 6 1.36 12.10 3.22
N SER A 7 1.36 12.68 4.42
CA SER A 7 1.46 11.93 5.68
C SER A 7 1.01 12.79 6.86
N ILE A 8 0.60 12.12 7.93
CA ILE A 8 0.39 12.70 9.26
C ILE A 8 1.55 12.26 10.16
N ILE A 9 2.12 13.19 10.90
CA ILE A 9 3.28 12.99 11.78
C ILE A 9 3.05 13.65 13.14
N ALA A 10 3.80 13.23 14.15
CA ALA A 10 3.84 13.94 15.43
C ALA A 10 4.47 15.34 15.25
N ALA A 11 4.07 16.31 16.08
CA ALA A 11 4.55 17.69 15.98
C ALA A 11 6.06 17.83 16.23
N ASP A 12 6.69 16.88 16.92
CA ASP A 12 8.13 16.84 17.20
C ASP A 12 8.93 16.02 16.18
N HIS A 13 8.29 15.50 15.13
CA HIS A 13 8.96 14.75 14.08
C HIS A 13 9.96 15.64 13.31
N PRO A 14 11.20 15.17 13.01
CA PRO A 14 12.23 16.00 12.37
C PRO A 14 11.84 16.57 11.01
N ALA A 15 11.08 15.80 10.22
CA ALA A 15 10.45 16.20 8.96
C ALA A 15 11.42 16.96 8.01
N ARG A 16 12.55 16.34 7.66
CA ARG A 16 13.54 16.93 6.74
C ARG A 16 13.04 16.83 5.30
N LEU A 17 12.55 17.95 4.76
CA LEU A 17 11.88 18.00 3.46
C LEU A 17 12.70 18.74 2.38
N ASP A 18 13.83 19.35 2.74
CA ASP A 18 14.53 20.36 1.93
C ASP A 18 15.05 19.84 0.57
N THR A 19 15.29 18.53 0.46
CA THR A 19 15.83 17.89 -0.75
C THR A 19 14.77 17.15 -1.56
N LEU A 20 13.51 17.17 -1.13
CA LEU A 20 12.45 16.37 -1.73
C LEU A 20 11.63 17.17 -2.72
N THR A 21 11.11 16.49 -3.73
CA THR A 21 10.23 17.06 -4.74
C THR A 21 8.81 16.58 -4.50
N GLY A 22 7.85 17.50 -4.45
CA GLY A 22 6.43 17.16 -4.31
C GLY A 22 5.82 16.52 -5.56
N VAL A 23 4.56 16.13 -5.44
CA VAL A 23 3.70 15.66 -6.52
C VAL A 23 3.29 16.82 -7.42
N GLY A 24 3.31 16.59 -8.74
CA GLY A 24 2.86 17.55 -9.74
C GLY A 24 3.84 17.71 -10.90
N ALA A 25 3.37 18.32 -12.00
CA ALA A 25 4.26 18.67 -13.12
C ALA A 25 5.20 19.84 -12.78
N GLU A 26 4.68 20.81 -12.02
CA GLU A 26 5.41 21.93 -11.44
C GLU A 26 5.23 21.84 -9.91
N PRO A 27 6.04 21.01 -9.24
CA PRO A 27 5.81 20.68 -7.85
C PRO A 27 6.09 21.88 -6.95
N SER A 28 5.14 22.17 -6.05
CA SER A 28 5.33 23.17 -5.00
C SER A 28 6.22 22.61 -3.88
N ALA A 29 6.86 23.51 -3.14
CA ALA A 29 7.64 23.13 -1.97
C ALA A 29 6.77 22.41 -0.93
N LEU A 30 7.33 21.37 -0.34
CA LEU A 30 6.71 20.65 0.77
C LEU A 30 6.74 21.54 2.02
N ARG A 31 5.67 21.48 2.82
CA ARG A 31 5.54 22.23 4.07
C ARG A 31 4.67 21.48 5.07
N LEU A 32 4.67 21.97 6.30
CA LEU A 32 3.85 21.42 7.38
C LEU A 32 2.60 22.27 7.63
N VAL A 33 1.50 21.57 7.89
CA VAL A 33 0.29 22.15 8.50
C VAL A 33 0.21 21.63 9.93
N HIS A 34 0.46 22.52 10.90
CA HIS A 34 0.46 22.17 12.32
C HIS A 34 -0.93 22.27 12.95
N ALA A 35 -1.27 21.30 13.80
CA ALA A 35 -2.46 21.28 14.63
C ALA A 35 -2.18 20.56 15.96
N GLY A 36 -1.91 21.33 17.01
CA GLY A 36 -1.65 20.77 18.34
C GLY A 36 -0.44 19.85 18.35
N SER A 37 -0.66 18.58 18.71
CA SER A 37 0.39 17.56 18.82
C SER A 37 0.72 16.85 17.50
N LEU A 38 0.06 17.24 16.41
CA LEU A 38 0.19 16.63 15.09
C LEU A 38 0.55 17.66 14.03
N SER A 39 1.14 17.16 12.95
CA SER A 39 1.35 17.93 11.72
C SER A 39 1.00 17.07 10.50
N ALA A 40 0.52 17.70 9.44
CA ALA A 40 0.41 17.08 8.13
C ALA A 40 1.51 17.60 7.22
N VAL A 41 2.16 16.70 6.47
CA VAL A 41 3.09 17.06 5.39
C VAL A 41 2.27 17.27 4.14
N VAL A 42 2.38 18.46 3.54
CA VAL A 42 1.58 18.87 2.39
C VAL A 42 2.41 19.63 1.35
N SER A 43 1.86 19.77 0.15
CA SER A 43 2.29 20.75 -0.84
C SER A 43 1.06 21.39 -1.49
N ASP A 44 1.18 22.63 -1.93
CA ASP A 44 0.12 23.26 -2.69
C ASP A 44 -0.03 22.59 -4.06
N ILE A 45 -1.26 22.52 -4.55
CA ILE A 45 -1.56 21.98 -5.86
C ILE A 45 -2.68 22.77 -6.56
N ASP A 46 -2.52 22.93 -7.87
CA ASP A 46 -3.37 23.74 -8.75
C ASP A 46 -4.17 22.90 -9.77
N HIS A 47 -3.92 21.59 -9.84
CA HIS A 47 -4.58 20.67 -10.76
C HIS A 47 -4.94 19.33 -10.10
N GLU A 48 -5.83 18.59 -10.76
CA GLU A 48 -6.16 17.22 -10.37
C GLU A 48 -4.96 16.29 -10.60
N VAL A 49 -4.54 15.58 -9.56
CA VAL A 49 -3.43 14.63 -9.64
C VAL A 49 -3.89 13.35 -10.33
N ARG A 50 -3.16 12.94 -11.36
CA ARG A 50 -3.31 11.60 -11.95
C ARG A 50 -2.19 10.71 -11.44
N ALA A 51 -2.48 9.42 -11.24
CA ALA A 51 -1.50 8.41 -10.83
C ALA A 51 -0.49 8.07 -11.95
N LYS A 52 0.33 9.05 -12.33
CA LYS A 52 1.48 8.86 -13.22
C LYS A 52 2.64 8.30 -12.41
N ARG A 53 3.50 7.48 -13.04
CA ARG A 53 4.67 6.88 -12.39
C ARG A 53 5.52 7.91 -11.64
N ARG A 54 5.83 9.06 -12.27
CA ARG A 54 6.59 10.15 -11.63
C ARG A 54 5.96 10.61 -10.33
N ASP A 55 4.65 10.85 -10.33
CA ASP A 55 3.94 11.40 -9.18
C ASP A 55 3.82 10.35 -8.06
N LEU A 56 3.60 9.07 -8.42
CA LEU A 56 3.64 7.95 -7.47
C LEU A 56 5.01 7.82 -6.80
N THR A 57 6.09 7.93 -7.58
CA THR A 57 7.46 7.89 -7.07
C THR A 57 7.74 9.07 -6.15
N ALA A 58 7.38 10.31 -6.54
CA ALA A 58 7.56 11.49 -5.68
C ALA A 58 6.80 11.36 -4.35
N HIS A 59 5.56 10.89 -4.39
CA HIS A 59 4.77 10.62 -3.18
C HIS A 59 5.46 9.59 -2.27
N GLN A 60 5.96 8.49 -2.85
CA GLN A 60 6.66 7.44 -2.12
C GLN A 60 7.97 7.95 -1.51
N GLU A 61 8.78 8.70 -2.26
CA GLU A 61 10.05 9.26 -1.79
C GLU A 61 9.84 10.19 -0.58
N VAL A 62 8.76 10.99 -0.58
CA VAL A 62 8.39 11.80 0.59
C VAL A 62 8.08 10.93 1.80
N GLN A 63 7.30 9.87 1.63
CA GLN A 63 6.96 8.97 2.73
C GLN A 63 8.18 8.21 3.26
N GLU A 64 9.03 7.70 2.38
CA GLU A 64 10.26 6.98 2.75
C GLU A 64 11.24 7.89 3.52
N GLN A 65 11.42 9.14 3.08
CA GLN A 65 12.28 10.08 3.77
C GLN A 65 11.74 10.43 5.17
N LEU A 66 10.42 10.56 5.32
CA LEU A 66 9.83 10.79 6.64
C LEU A 66 9.96 9.55 7.53
N MET A 67 9.72 8.34 7.00
CA MET A 67 9.88 7.07 7.73
C MET A 67 11.32 6.85 8.22
N ALA A 68 12.32 7.34 7.47
CA ALA A 68 13.73 7.27 7.88
C ALA A 68 14.04 8.14 9.12
N ASP A 69 13.23 9.18 9.35
CA ASP A 69 13.44 10.18 10.41
C ASP A 69 12.55 9.96 11.64
N GLY A 70 11.49 9.17 11.50
CA GLY A 70 10.56 8.90 12.60
C GLY A 70 9.29 8.18 12.15
N THR A 71 8.38 8.03 13.09
CA THR A 71 7.11 7.34 12.86
C THR A 71 6.12 8.24 12.13
N VAL A 72 5.46 7.68 11.12
CA VAL A 72 4.50 8.40 10.28
C VAL A 72 3.24 7.58 10.04
N LEU A 73 2.14 8.28 9.71
CA LEU A 73 0.95 7.68 9.13
C LEU A 73 0.91 8.07 7.64
N PRO A 74 1.32 7.17 6.73
CA PRO A 74 1.33 7.47 5.31
C PRO A 74 -0.09 7.57 4.77
N MET A 75 -0.38 8.64 4.02
CA MET A 75 -1.65 8.78 3.30
C MET A 75 -1.60 8.00 1.98
N GLN A 76 -2.75 7.49 1.55
CA GLN A 76 -2.90 6.97 0.20
C GLN A 76 -2.65 8.07 -0.83
N PHE A 77 -2.11 7.69 -1.98
CA PHE A 77 -1.89 8.60 -3.09
C PHE A 77 -3.20 9.29 -3.52
N GLY A 78 -3.13 10.60 -3.75
CA GLY A 78 -4.25 11.38 -4.28
C GLY A 78 -5.15 12.01 -3.21
N TYR A 79 -4.73 12.02 -1.94
CA TYR A 79 -5.47 12.72 -0.90
C TYR A 79 -5.30 14.24 -1.03
N ILE A 80 -6.39 14.93 -1.40
CA ILE A 80 -6.41 16.37 -1.62
C ILE A 80 -7.39 17.02 -0.65
N ALA A 81 -6.93 18.05 0.07
CA ALA A 81 -7.76 18.91 0.91
C ALA A 81 -7.99 20.27 0.23
N PRO A 82 -9.13 20.94 0.45
CA PRO A 82 -9.42 22.25 -0.14
C PRO A 82 -8.46 23.37 0.30
N ASP A 83 -8.01 23.34 1.55
CA ASP A 83 -7.19 24.38 2.17
C ASP A 83 -6.57 23.94 3.52
N ASP A 84 -5.69 24.79 4.07
CA ASP A 84 -5.04 24.61 5.38
C ASP A 84 -6.05 24.43 6.54
N PRO A 85 -7.10 25.26 6.70
CA PRO A 85 -8.10 25.07 7.73
C PRO A 85 -8.73 23.67 7.73
N THR A 86 -9.07 23.14 6.54
CA THR A 86 -9.66 21.80 6.43
C THR A 86 -8.70 20.72 6.92
N VAL A 87 -7.41 20.82 6.58
CA VAL A 87 -6.39 19.89 7.08
C VAL A 87 -6.24 20.01 8.60
N LYS A 88 -6.21 21.23 9.15
CA LYS A 88 -6.12 21.45 10.60
C LYS A 88 -7.32 20.87 11.34
N GLU A 89 -8.53 21.09 10.83
CA GLU A 89 -9.75 20.55 11.42
C GLU A 89 -9.73 19.02 11.42
N ALA A 90 -9.32 18.38 10.32
CA ALA A 90 -9.19 16.92 10.25
C ALA A 90 -8.19 16.38 11.28
N LEU A 91 -7.03 17.04 11.43
CA LEU A 91 -6.03 16.68 12.45
C LEU A 91 -6.58 16.83 13.87
N GLN A 92 -7.33 17.90 14.15
CA GLN A 92 -7.94 18.14 15.47
C GLN A 92 -9.02 17.12 15.80
N GLN A 93 -9.91 16.83 14.83
CA GLN A 93 -11.00 15.85 15.02
C GLN A 93 -10.46 14.44 15.23
N GLY A 94 -9.38 14.08 14.54
CA GLY A 94 -8.74 12.76 14.64
C GLY A 94 -7.59 12.66 15.64
N GLU A 95 -7.29 13.72 16.42
CA GLU A 95 -6.02 13.87 17.14
C GLU A 95 -5.65 12.63 17.95
N ARG A 96 -6.57 12.19 18.82
CA ARG A 96 -6.37 11.02 19.66
C ARG A 96 -6.09 9.75 18.85
N ALA A 97 -6.87 9.49 17.80
CA ALA A 97 -6.73 8.29 16.99
C ALA A 97 -5.40 8.26 16.23
N TYR A 98 -4.96 9.41 15.71
CA TYR A 98 -3.68 9.52 15.01
C TYR A 98 -2.50 9.38 15.97
N LEU A 99 -2.55 9.99 17.16
CA LEU A 99 -1.51 9.82 18.18
C LEU A 99 -1.41 8.37 18.67
N ASP A 100 -2.55 7.72 18.94
CA ASP A 100 -2.59 6.31 19.34
C ASP A 100 -1.99 5.40 18.25
N ALA A 101 -2.25 5.70 16.96
CA ALA A 101 -1.67 4.97 15.84
C ALA A 101 -0.16 5.22 15.69
N LEU A 102 0.31 6.46 15.82
CA LEU A 102 1.72 6.81 15.79
C LEU A 102 2.48 6.12 16.93
N GLU A 103 1.98 6.14 18.15
CA GLU A 103 2.65 5.49 19.28
C GLU A 103 2.71 3.97 19.09
N ARG A 104 1.65 3.35 18.57
CA ARG A 104 1.64 1.90 18.26
C ARG A 104 2.69 1.52 17.21
N LEU A 105 2.97 2.39 16.25
CA LEU A 105 3.93 2.15 15.17
C LEU A 105 5.36 2.55 15.54
N LYS A 106 5.58 3.11 16.73
CA LYS A 106 6.88 3.61 17.16
C LYS A 106 7.91 2.50 17.24
N GLY A 107 9.00 2.64 16.49
CA GLY A 107 10.07 1.64 16.42
C GLY A 107 9.69 0.36 15.67
N ALA A 108 8.53 0.32 15.01
CA ALA A 108 8.12 -0.80 14.17
C ALA A 108 8.58 -0.59 12.72
N ALA A 109 8.65 -1.70 11.97
CA ALA A 109 8.86 -1.70 10.53
C ALA A 109 7.79 -2.55 9.85
N GLU A 110 7.33 -2.11 8.68
CA GLU A 110 6.37 -2.84 7.85
C GLU A 110 7.13 -3.75 6.87
N TYR A 111 6.70 -5.01 6.77
CA TYR A 111 7.24 -5.96 5.80
C TYR A 111 6.10 -6.55 4.98
N HIS A 112 6.23 -6.48 3.66
CA HIS A 112 5.36 -7.18 2.73
C HIS A 112 6.12 -8.37 2.14
N VAL A 113 5.75 -9.58 2.54
CA VAL A 113 6.39 -10.82 2.08
C VAL A 113 5.51 -11.46 1.02
N ARG A 114 6.05 -11.64 -0.18
CA ARG A 114 5.40 -12.37 -1.27
C ARG A 114 6.20 -13.63 -1.57
N ALA A 115 5.57 -14.78 -1.45
CA ALA A 115 6.10 -16.06 -1.89
C ALA A 115 5.37 -16.51 -3.16
N SER A 116 6.10 -17.18 -4.04
CA SER A 116 5.56 -17.83 -5.24
C SER A 116 6.21 -19.19 -5.37
N GLN A 117 5.42 -20.19 -5.75
CA GLN A 117 5.89 -21.53 -6.07
C GLN A 117 5.73 -21.77 -7.57
N ASP A 118 6.58 -22.64 -8.12
CA ASP A 118 6.41 -23.12 -9.49
C ASP A 118 5.16 -24.00 -9.57
N GLU A 119 4.18 -23.56 -10.35
CA GLU A 119 2.89 -24.23 -10.48
C GLU A 119 3.05 -25.64 -11.09
N GLU A 120 3.96 -25.82 -12.05
CA GLU A 120 4.16 -27.12 -12.69
C GLU A 120 4.83 -28.13 -11.76
N GLU A 121 5.73 -27.67 -10.89
CA GLU A 121 6.32 -28.51 -9.84
C GLU A 121 5.29 -28.93 -8.81
N LEU A 122 4.49 -27.98 -8.31
CA LEU A 122 3.41 -28.26 -7.35
C LEU A 122 2.39 -29.25 -7.93
N LEU A 123 1.96 -29.06 -9.17
CA LEU A 123 1.03 -29.99 -9.83
C LEU A 123 1.63 -31.39 -10.00
N ARG A 124 2.94 -31.49 -10.31
CA ARG A 124 3.63 -32.78 -10.40
C ARG A 124 3.73 -33.48 -9.04
N GLU A 125 3.97 -32.72 -7.98
CA GLU A 125 3.98 -33.21 -6.60
C GLU A 125 2.60 -33.74 -6.20
N ILE A 126 1.53 -32.96 -6.38
CA ILE A 126 0.15 -33.37 -6.09
C ILE A 126 -0.23 -34.64 -6.85
N LEU A 127 0.08 -34.71 -8.15
CA LEU A 127 -0.14 -35.93 -8.93
C LEU A 127 0.74 -37.10 -8.44
N GLY A 128 1.89 -36.81 -7.84
CA GLY A 128 2.81 -37.72 -7.18
C GLY A 128 2.25 -38.36 -5.92
N GLU A 129 1.56 -37.58 -5.09
CA GLU A 129 1.12 -37.96 -3.75
C GLU A 129 -0.35 -38.45 -3.72
N SER A 130 -1.21 -37.86 -4.55
CA SER A 130 -2.63 -38.23 -4.61
C SER A 130 -2.90 -39.25 -5.72
N ALA A 131 -3.15 -40.51 -5.31
CA ALA A 131 -3.56 -41.57 -6.23
C ALA A 131 -4.88 -41.24 -6.95
N GLU A 132 -5.77 -40.50 -6.29
CA GLU A 132 -7.04 -40.06 -6.87
C GLU A 132 -6.85 -38.95 -7.91
N ALA A 133 -6.03 -37.95 -7.63
CA ALA A 133 -5.68 -36.90 -8.60
C ALA A 133 -5.02 -37.50 -9.85
N ARG A 134 -4.09 -38.43 -9.64
CA ARG A 134 -3.45 -39.19 -10.73
C ARG A 134 -4.48 -39.92 -11.58
N ARG A 135 -5.41 -40.65 -10.94
CA ARG A 135 -6.47 -41.40 -11.63
C ARG A 135 -7.38 -40.49 -12.46
N LEU A 136 -7.79 -39.34 -11.93
CA LEU A 136 -8.62 -38.37 -12.66
C LEU A 136 -7.86 -37.79 -13.86
N ASN A 137 -6.60 -37.38 -13.66
CA ASN A 137 -5.73 -36.87 -14.72
C ASN A 137 -5.49 -37.90 -15.84
N ASP A 138 -5.25 -39.17 -15.49
CA ASP A 138 -5.04 -40.23 -16.47
C ASP A 138 -6.29 -40.50 -17.32
N ARG A 139 -7.49 -40.45 -16.72
CA ARG A 139 -8.76 -40.56 -17.45
C ARG A 139 -8.98 -39.41 -18.42
N ILE A 140 -8.68 -38.18 -18.01
CA ILE A 140 -8.74 -37.01 -18.89
C ILE A 140 -7.78 -37.18 -20.06
N LYS A 141 -6.53 -37.56 -19.81
CA LYS A 141 -5.51 -37.81 -20.86
C LYS A 141 -5.88 -38.95 -21.80
N ALA A 142 -6.60 -39.96 -21.31
CA ALA A 142 -7.12 -41.06 -22.13
C ALA A 142 -8.30 -40.67 -23.03
N GLY A 143 -8.81 -39.44 -22.93
CA GLY A 143 -9.92 -38.94 -23.75
C GLY A 143 -11.31 -39.35 -23.22
N ASP A 144 -11.44 -39.61 -21.91
CA ASP A 144 -12.74 -39.83 -21.28
C ASP A 144 -13.64 -38.59 -21.46
N ALA A 145 -14.84 -38.80 -22.00
CA ALA A 145 -15.77 -37.74 -22.37
C ALA A 145 -16.61 -37.20 -21.19
N ASP A 146 -16.44 -37.73 -19.98
CA ASP A 146 -17.15 -37.24 -18.79
C ASP A 146 -16.70 -35.79 -18.45
N PRO A 147 -17.59 -34.80 -18.62
CA PRO A 147 -17.23 -33.39 -18.46
C PRO A 147 -16.96 -33.00 -16.99
N ARG A 148 -17.25 -33.89 -16.04
CA ARG A 148 -17.02 -33.64 -14.61
C ARG A 148 -15.56 -33.86 -14.20
N LEU A 149 -14.78 -34.60 -14.99
CA LEU A 149 -13.41 -34.98 -14.58
C LEU A 149 -12.47 -33.78 -14.41
N PRO A 150 -12.43 -32.78 -15.31
CA PRO A 150 -11.59 -31.60 -15.09
C PRO A 150 -12.01 -30.80 -13.86
N LEU A 151 -13.33 -30.71 -13.61
CA LEU A 151 -13.85 -30.02 -12.42
C LEU A 151 -13.44 -30.74 -11.14
N GLN A 152 -13.66 -32.05 -11.07
CA GLN A 152 -13.30 -32.87 -9.90
C GLN A 152 -11.79 -32.86 -9.64
N LEU A 153 -10.97 -32.89 -10.68
CA LEU A 153 -9.51 -32.78 -10.54
C LEU A 153 -9.12 -31.39 -10.03
N GLY A 154 -9.73 -30.33 -10.55
CA GLY A 154 -9.50 -28.96 -10.09
C GLY A 154 -9.93 -28.75 -8.63
N GLU A 155 -11.09 -29.27 -8.23
CA GLU A 155 -11.58 -29.24 -6.84
C GLU A 155 -10.63 -30.00 -5.90
N LEU A 156 -10.13 -31.16 -6.34
CA LEU A 156 -9.19 -31.96 -5.56
C LEU A 156 -7.82 -31.27 -5.42
N ILE A 157 -7.30 -30.65 -6.49
CA ILE A 157 -6.04 -29.90 -6.44
C ILE A 157 -6.17 -28.64 -5.56
N ALA A 158 -7.34 -27.99 -5.54
CA ALA A 158 -7.53 -26.74 -4.81
C ALA A 158 -7.59 -26.90 -3.27
N VAL A 159 -7.75 -28.14 -2.77
CA VAL A 159 -7.82 -28.44 -1.33
C VAL A 159 -6.52 -29.00 -0.74
N GLU A 160 -5.53 -29.29 -1.59
CA GLU A 160 -4.16 -29.67 -1.22
C GLU A 160 -3.28 -28.41 -1.04
#